data_AF-A0A552UUQ6-F1
#
_entry.id   AF-A0A552UUQ6-F1
#
_cell.length_a   1.000
_cell.length_b   1.000
_cell.length_c   1.000
_cell.angle_alpha   90.00
_cell.angle_beta   90.00
_cell.angle_gamma   90.00
#
_symmetry.space_group_name_H-M   'P 1'
#
loop_
_entity.id
_entity.type
_entity.pdbx_description
1 polymer ?
#
loop_
_entity_poly.entity_id
_entity_poly.type
_entity_poly.pdbx_seq_one_letter_code
_entity_poly.pdbx_strand_id
1 'polypeptide(L)'
;MNKSRSDFYLSIIAATLILWGCTNPEMEIRPIDAVFNEQMITKEGLDKRLLPRDEVFQYYEVHHASNIKADALRLKLLAYIHRHYNTDALKKAGSFTVYFYKGESLKGYKNLLYRSASQNAEGNLTDQNNNLLAEIRLALLKDDSSRYIQTTWQFPKGEKAVMISDTLTMQ
;
A
#
# COMPACT_ATOMS: atom_id res chain seq x y z
N MET A 1 65.48 26.49 12.25
CA MET A 1 65.07 25.13 11.81
C MET A 1 64.23 24.49 12.91
N ASN A 2 63.19 23.76 12.51
CA ASN A 2 62.34 22.84 13.27
C ASN A 2 61.32 23.40 14.28
N LYS A 3 60.12 23.74 13.77
CA LYS A 3 58.83 23.35 14.38
C LYS A 3 57.85 23.06 13.25
N SER A 4 57.79 21.81 12.82
CA SER A 4 56.73 21.28 11.97
C SER A 4 56.50 19.83 12.38
N ARG A 5 55.22 19.42 12.40
CA ARG A 5 54.68 18.10 12.78
C ARG A 5 54.21 18.00 14.23
N SER A 6 53.10 18.66 14.55
CA SER A 6 52.29 18.30 15.72
C SER A 6 50.77 18.36 15.47
N ASP A 7 50.28 19.05 14.44
CA ASP A 7 48.84 19.36 14.40
C ASP A 7 48.07 18.67 13.26
N PHE A 8 48.68 17.72 12.55
CA PHE A 8 48.04 17.10 11.37
C PHE A 8 47.34 15.76 11.65
N TYR A 9 47.45 15.20 12.85
CA TYR A 9 46.88 13.88 13.16
C TYR A 9 45.59 13.93 13.99
N LEU A 10 45.18 15.09 14.51
CA LEU A 10 43.93 15.20 15.28
C LEU A 10 42.67 15.43 14.45
N SER A 11 42.79 15.69 13.14
CA SER A 11 41.65 16.03 12.27
C SER A 11 41.07 14.83 11.52
N ILE A 12 41.72 13.65 11.56
CA ILE A 12 41.29 12.48 10.78
C ILE A 12 40.32 11.58 11.57
N ILE A 13 40.33 11.63 12.91
CA ILE A 13 39.43 10.80 13.72
C ILE A 13 38.00 11.40 13.77
N ALA A 14 37.84 12.71 13.60
CA ALA A 14 36.52 13.35 13.58
C ALA A 14 35.77 13.18 12.24
N ALA A 15 36.46 12.90 11.13
CA ALA A 15 35.83 12.80 9.81
C ALA A 15 35.23 11.41 9.51
N THR A 16 35.50 10.40 10.34
CA THR A 16 35.07 9.01 10.06
C THR A 16 33.80 8.58 10.82
N LEU A 17 33.24 9.46 11.67
CA LEU A 17 32.09 9.15 12.53
C LEU A 17 30.75 9.74 12.06
N ILE A 18 30.68 10.44 10.92
CA ILE A 18 29.46 11.19 10.50
C ILE A 18 28.69 10.53 9.33
N LEU A 19 29.06 9.33 8.89
CA LEU A 19 28.29 8.63 7.83
C LEU A 19 27.35 7.53 8.32
N TRP A 20 27.13 7.43 9.64
CA TRP A 20 25.98 6.71 10.22
C TRP A 20 24.75 7.61 10.34
N GLY A 21 24.53 8.46 9.32
CA GLY A 21 23.19 8.92 9.02
C GLY A 21 22.39 7.71 8.53
N CYS A 22 21.89 6.89 9.46
CA CYS A 22 20.76 5.98 9.22
C CYS A 22 19.60 6.83 8.73
N THR A 23 19.60 7.13 7.43
CA THR A 23 18.43 7.58 6.72
C THR A 23 17.49 6.38 6.75
N ASN A 24 16.53 6.37 7.67
CA ASN A 24 15.41 5.47 7.57
C ASN A 24 14.80 5.76 6.19
N PRO A 25 14.87 4.82 5.23
CA PRO A 25 14.31 5.06 3.91
C PRO A 25 12.83 5.38 4.09
N GLU A 26 12.37 6.43 3.41
CA GLU A 26 10.98 6.84 3.50
C GLU A 26 10.08 5.67 3.05
N MET A 27 8.95 5.51 3.75
CA MET A 27 7.95 4.52 3.38
C MET A 27 7.52 4.72 1.94
N GLU A 28 7.54 3.65 1.16
CA GLU A 28 7.18 3.71 -0.25
C GLU A 28 6.05 2.74 -0.55
N ILE A 29 5.11 3.19 -1.39
CA ILE A 29 3.98 2.37 -1.85
C ILE A 29 4.12 2.22 -3.37
N ARG A 30 4.21 0.98 -3.83
CA ARG A 30 4.37 0.65 -5.26
C ARG A 30 3.31 -0.34 -5.70
N PRO A 31 2.75 -0.22 -6.92
CA PRO A 31 1.89 -1.27 -7.45
C PRO A 31 2.67 -2.58 -7.61
N ILE A 32 2.09 -3.70 -7.23
CA ILE A 32 2.69 -5.02 -7.50
C ILE A 32 2.78 -5.24 -9.02
N ASP A 33 1.71 -4.89 -9.73
CA ASP A 33 1.64 -4.88 -11.18
C ASP A 33 0.77 -3.70 -11.62
N ALA A 34 1.43 -2.66 -12.13
CA ALA A 34 0.75 -1.42 -12.54
C ALA A 34 -0.25 -1.66 -13.68
N VAL A 35 0.10 -2.53 -14.63
CA VAL A 35 -0.73 -2.85 -15.78
C VAL A 35 -1.99 -3.58 -15.33
N PHE A 36 -1.84 -4.57 -14.44
CA PHE A 36 -2.98 -5.28 -13.88
C PHE A 36 -3.93 -4.35 -13.10
N ASN A 37 -3.39 -3.48 -12.25
CA ASN A 37 -4.21 -2.52 -11.49
C ASN A 37 -4.99 -1.59 -12.44
N GLU A 38 -4.35 -1.08 -13.49
CA GLU A 38 -5.00 -0.27 -14.51
C GLU A 38 -6.11 -1.04 -15.24
N GLN A 39 -5.83 -2.27 -15.68
CA GLN A 39 -6.84 -3.15 -16.31
C GLN A 39 -8.04 -3.39 -15.41
N MET A 40 -7.84 -3.54 -14.09
CA MET A 40 -8.94 -3.71 -13.13
C MET A 40 -9.83 -2.47 -13.00
N ILE A 41 -9.27 -1.27 -13.19
CA ILE A 41 -10.00 0.01 -13.18
C ILE A 41 -10.73 0.22 -14.50
N THR A 42 -10.03 0.07 -15.63
CA THR A 42 -10.58 0.39 -16.96
C THR A 42 -11.46 -0.73 -17.51
N LYS A 43 -11.25 -1.96 -17.02
CA LYS A 43 -11.78 -3.23 -17.55
C LYS A 43 -11.27 -3.56 -18.97
N GLU A 44 -10.32 -2.80 -19.49
CA GLU A 44 -9.74 -3.04 -20.80
C GLU A 44 -8.74 -4.19 -20.73
N GLY A 45 -8.76 -5.08 -21.74
CA GLY A 45 -7.87 -6.25 -21.78
C GLY A 45 -8.22 -7.38 -20.80
N LEU A 46 -9.27 -7.24 -19.99
CA LEU A 46 -9.75 -8.30 -19.10
C LEU A 46 -10.79 -9.19 -19.79
N ASP A 47 -10.64 -10.52 -19.67
CA ASP A 47 -11.71 -11.45 -20.04
C ASP A 47 -12.81 -11.41 -18.98
N LYS A 48 -13.95 -10.80 -19.32
CA LYS A 48 -15.12 -10.67 -18.42
C LYS A 48 -15.67 -12.01 -17.93
N ARG A 49 -15.41 -13.11 -18.66
CA ARG A 49 -15.82 -14.46 -18.21
C ARG A 49 -14.97 -14.94 -17.03
N LEU A 50 -13.73 -14.48 -16.96
CA LEU A 50 -12.82 -14.79 -15.85
C LEU A 50 -13.00 -13.80 -14.70
N LEU A 51 -13.37 -12.55 -14.96
CA LEU A 51 -13.58 -11.50 -13.96
C LEU A 51 -15.03 -11.01 -13.99
N PRO A 52 -15.99 -11.81 -13.51
CA PRO A 52 -17.42 -11.50 -13.62
C PRO A 52 -17.89 -10.45 -12.60
N ARG A 53 -17.02 -9.98 -11.71
CA ARG A 53 -17.37 -9.05 -10.63
C ARG A 53 -17.06 -7.62 -11.03
N ASP A 54 -17.97 -6.72 -10.67
CA ASP A 54 -17.80 -5.29 -10.88
C ASP A 54 -16.83 -4.66 -9.87
N GLU A 55 -16.56 -5.34 -8.75
CA GLU A 55 -15.60 -4.88 -7.73
C GLU A 55 -14.20 -4.69 -8.32
N VAL A 56 -13.54 -3.61 -7.92
CA VAL A 56 -12.20 -3.27 -8.39
C VAL A 56 -11.20 -3.57 -7.28
N PHE A 57 -10.40 -4.62 -7.48
CA PHE A 57 -9.29 -4.97 -6.60
C PHE A 57 -8.01 -4.30 -7.07
N GLN A 58 -7.24 -3.76 -6.14
CA GLN A 58 -5.98 -3.07 -6.39
C GLN A 58 -4.91 -3.58 -5.43
N TYR A 59 -3.70 -3.83 -5.92
CA TYR A 59 -2.68 -4.51 -5.14
C TYR A 59 -1.35 -3.76 -5.14
N TYR A 60 -0.83 -3.53 -3.94
CA TYR A 60 0.37 -2.73 -3.68
C TYR A 60 1.33 -3.40 -2.72
N GLU A 61 2.61 -3.10 -2.88
CA GLU A 61 3.67 -3.36 -1.92
C GLU A 61 4.00 -2.10 -1.13
N VAL A 62 4.29 -2.27 0.15
CA VAL A 62 4.77 -1.22 1.04
C VAL A 62 6.18 -1.55 1.49
N HIS A 63 7.14 -0.76 1.04
CA HIS A 63 8.54 -0.87 1.43
C HIS A 63 8.83 0.00 2.65
N HIS A 64 9.78 -0.44 3.48
CA HIS A 64 10.26 0.31 4.64
C HIS A 64 9.19 0.61 5.71
N ALA A 65 8.16 -0.22 5.81
CA ALA A 65 7.07 -0.08 6.80
C ALA A 65 7.41 -0.61 8.20
N SER A 66 8.52 -1.34 8.37
CA SER A 66 8.79 -2.13 9.58
C SER A 66 8.87 -1.33 10.87
N ASN A 67 9.25 -0.05 10.78
CA ASN A 67 9.49 0.84 11.92
C ASN A 67 8.35 1.86 12.13
N ILE A 68 7.27 1.75 11.35
CA ILE A 68 6.15 2.71 11.39
C ILE A 68 5.08 2.20 12.35
N LYS A 69 4.65 3.06 13.28
CA LYS A 69 3.53 2.76 14.18
C LYS A 69 2.24 2.54 13.39
N ALA A 70 1.36 1.66 13.87
CA ALA A 70 0.12 1.27 13.16
C ALA A 70 -0.74 2.48 12.74
N ASP A 71 -0.97 3.45 13.63
CA ASP A 71 -1.74 4.66 13.32
C ASP A 71 -1.08 5.53 12.23
N ALA A 72 0.25 5.69 12.31
CA ALA A 72 0.99 6.45 11.31
C ALA A 72 0.99 5.75 9.95
N LEU A 73 1.11 4.42 9.93
CA LEU A 73 0.96 3.61 8.73
C LEU A 73 -0.43 3.83 8.13
N ARG A 74 -1.48 3.75 8.95
CA ARG A 74 -2.88 3.95 8.52
C ARG A 74 -3.06 5.28 7.82
N LEU A 75 -2.62 6.37 8.45
CA LEU A 75 -2.75 7.71 7.91
C LEU A 75 -2.02 7.86 6.57
N LYS A 76 -0.82 7.27 6.44
CA LYS A 76 -0.06 7.29 5.19
C LYS A 76 -0.76 6.50 4.07
N LEU A 77 -1.31 5.33 4.37
CA LEU A 77 -2.07 4.53 3.39
C LEU A 77 -3.34 5.26 2.94
N LEU A 78 -4.09 5.85 3.87
CA LEU A 78 -5.28 6.64 3.54
C LEU A 78 -4.95 7.85 2.67
N ALA A 79 -3.90 8.59 3.01
CA ALA A 79 -3.44 9.71 2.19
C ALA A 79 -3.03 9.28 0.78
N TYR A 80 -2.43 8.09 0.63
CA TYR A 80 -2.12 7.50 -0.67
C TYR A 80 -3.39 7.20 -1.47
N ILE A 81 -4.38 6.56 -0.84
CA ILE A 81 -5.67 6.23 -1.46
C ILE A 81 -6.37 7.50 -1.95
N HIS A 82 -6.55 8.51 -1.10
CA HIS A 82 -7.24 9.76 -1.47
C HIS A 82 -6.54 10.54 -2.57
N ARG A 83 -5.21 10.36 -2.72
CA ARG A 83 -4.46 10.97 -3.82
C ARG A 83 -4.65 10.23 -5.15
N HIS A 84 -4.74 8.90 -5.14
CA HIS A 84 -4.74 8.08 -6.36
C HIS A 84 -6.14 7.71 -6.86
N TYR A 85 -7.11 7.65 -5.96
CA TYR A 85 -8.49 7.31 -6.28
C TYR A 85 -9.38 8.51 -6.00
N ASN A 86 -9.67 9.28 -7.06
CA ASN A 86 -10.60 10.38 -6.96
C ASN A 86 -12.05 9.87 -6.84
N THR A 87 -12.94 10.76 -6.40
CA THR A 87 -14.36 10.44 -6.14
C THR A 87 -15.09 9.99 -7.40
N ASP A 88 -14.72 10.49 -8.57
CA ASP A 88 -15.33 10.09 -9.85
C ASP A 88 -14.97 8.67 -10.28
N ALA A 89 -13.73 8.24 -10.04
CA ALA A 89 -13.34 6.84 -10.24
C ALA A 89 -14.16 5.92 -9.32
N LEU A 90 -14.42 6.33 -8.07
CA LEU A 90 -15.22 5.56 -7.12
C LEU A 90 -16.70 5.52 -7.53
N LYS A 91 -17.26 6.62 -8.05
CA LYS A 91 -18.61 6.63 -8.62
C LYS A 91 -18.74 5.64 -9.78
N LYS A 92 -17.74 5.60 -10.68
CA LYS A 92 -17.74 4.68 -11.83
C LYS A 92 -17.57 3.22 -11.42
N ALA A 93 -16.71 2.93 -10.45
CA ALA A 93 -16.41 1.58 -9.99
C ALA A 93 -17.44 1.02 -9.00
N GLY A 94 -18.16 1.89 -8.28
CA GLY A 94 -19.07 1.52 -7.18
C GLY A 94 -18.34 1.09 -5.90
N SER A 95 -17.24 0.35 -6.04
CA SER A 95 -16.37 -0.04 -4.95
C SER A 95 -14.92 -0.27 -5.39
N PHE A 96 -13.99 0.11 -4.51
CA PHE A 96 -12.58 -0.25 -4.57
C PHE A 96 -12.18 -1.03 -3.32
N THR A 97 -11.40 -2.07 -3.51
CA THR A 97 -10.74 -2.79 -2.41
C THR A 97 -9.26 -2.82 -2.68
N VAL A 98 -8.47 -2.17 -1.81
CA VAL A 98 -7.05 -1.96 -1.99
C VAL A 98 -6.26 -2.72 -0.94
N TYR A 99 -5.38 -3.60 -1.41
CA TYR A 99 -4.52 -4.44 -0.58
C TYR A 99 -3.10 -3.89 -0.54
N PHE A 100 -2.55 -3.81 0.68
CA PHE A 100 -1.18 -3.39 0.93
C PHE A 100 -0.40 -4.54 1.56
N TYR A 101 0.57 -5.08 0.84
CA TYR A 101 1.45 -6.16 1.30
C TYR A 101 2.82 -5.62 1.71
N LYS A 102 3.55 -6.37 2.55
CA LYS A 102 4.96 -6.12 2.83
C LYS A 102 5.77 -6.24 1.55
N GLY A 103 6.56 -5.22 1.24
CA GLY A 103 7.45 -5.23 0.08
C GLY A 103 8.48 -6.36 0.12
N GLU A 104 8.98 -6.73 -1.06
CA GLU A 104 10.04 -7.75 -1.28
C GLU A 104 9.63 -9.20 -0.91
N SER A 105 8.41 -9.38 -0.42
CA SER A 105 7.92 -10.67 0.08
C SER A 105 7.18 -11.48 -1.01
N LEU A 106 6.85 -10.85 -2.15
CA LEU A 106 6.02 -11.44 -3.19
C LEU A 106 6.86 -11.94 -4.37
N LYS A 107 7.10 -13.25 -4.44
CA LYS A 107 7.71 -13.90 -5.62
C LYS A 107 6.63 -14.55 -6.48
N GLY A 108 6.69 -14.35 -7.81
CA GLY A 108 5.80 -15.03 -8.76
C GLY A 108 4.32 -14.60 -8.71
N TYR A 109 4.06 -13.30 -8.47
CA TYR A 109 2.73 -12.76 -8.17
C TYR A 109 1.73 -12.79 -9.34
N LYS A 110 2.16 -12.83 -10.61
CA LYS A 110 1.26 -12.64 -11.76
C LYS A 110 0.10 -13.65 -11.80
N ASN A 111 0.40 -14.92 -11.56
CA ASN A 111 -0.64 -15.96 -11.52
C ASN A 111 -1.55 -15.83 -10.29
N LEU A 112 -1.07 -15.19 -9.22
CA LEU A 112 -1.83 -14.98 -7.99
C LEU A 112 -2.82 -13.82 -8.14
N LEU A 113 -2.45 -12.73 -8.83
CA LEU A 113 -3.31 -11.55 -8.99
C LEU A 113 -4.61 -11.90 -9.71
N TYR A 114 -4.52 -12.48 -10.92
CA TYR A 114 -5.71 -12.86 -11.68
C TYR A 114 -6.56 -13.88 -10.93
N ARG A 115 -5.94 -14.92 -10.35
CA ARG A 115 -6.65 -15.95 -9.59
C ARG A 115 -7.38 -15.34 -8.39
N SER A 116 -6.74 -14.42 -7.67
CA SER A 116 -7.33 -13.76 -6.51
C SER A 116 -8.51 -12.88 -6.93
N ALA A 117 -8.34 -12.02 -7.93
CA ALA A 117 -9.42 -11.15 -8.40
C ALA A 117 -10.61 -11.91 -9.02
N SER A 118 -10.37 -13.08 -9.62
CA SER A 118 -11.41 -13.88 -10.30
C SER A 118 -12.12 -14.88 -9.41
N GLN A 119 -11.37 -15.64 -8.61
CA GLN A 119 -11.87 -16.84 -7.93
C GLN A 119 -12.05 -16.64 -6.43
N ASN A 120 -11.36 -15.67 -5.82
CA ASN A 120 -11.45 -15.44 -4.39
C ASN A 120 -12.57 -14.44 -4.08
N ALA A 121 -13.50 -14.81 -3.21
CA ALA A 121 -14.58 -13.94 -2.70
C ALA A 121 -14.03 -12.63 -2.10
N GLU A 122 -12.94 -12.73 -1.37
CA GLU A 122 -12.32 -11.58 -0.72
C GLU A 122 -11.46 -10.80 -1.71
N GLY A 123 -10.80 -11.46 -2.65
CA GLY A 123 -9.90 -10.81 -3.61
C GLY A 123 -8.47 -10.66 -3.08
N ASN A 124 -8.18 -11.00 -1.82
CA ASN A 124 -6.81 -11.02 -1.30
C ASN A 124 -5.94 -12.11 -1.95
N LEU A 125 -4.63 -11.92 -1.91
CA LEU A 125 -3.63 -12.92 -2.29
C LEU A 125 -3.57 -13.96 -1.16
N THR A 126 -4.42 -14.99 -1.20
CA THR A 126 -4.68 -15.91 -0.07
C THR A 126 -3.40 -16.53 0.52
N ASP A 127 -2.45 -16.94 -0.32
CA ASP A 127 -1.18 -17.53 0.12
C ASP A 127 -0.19 -16.50 0.71
N GLN A 128 -0.57 -15.22 0.74
CA GLN A 128 0.23 -14.07 1.16
C GLN A 128 -0.43 -13.28 2.30
N ASN A 129 -1.45 -13.83 2.96
CA ASN A 129 -2.15 -13.16 4.07
C ASN A 129 -1.20 -12.77 5.22
N ASN A 130 -0.15 -13.55 5.49
CA ASN A 130 0.88 -13.19 6.48
C ASN A 130 1.72 -11.96 6.09
N ASN A 131 1.69 -11.60 4.81
CA ASN A 131 2.34 -10.43 4.25
C ASN A 131 1.39 -9.24 4.12
N LEU A 132 0.08 -9.43 4.34
CA LEU A 132 -0.88 -8.34 4.31
C LEU A 132 -0.65 -7.39 5.49
N LEU A 133 -0.50 -6.10 5.20
CA LEU A 133 -0.35 -5.02 6.18
C LEU A 133 -1.70 -4.34 6.44
N ALA A 134 -2.44 -4.07 5.36
CA ALA A 134 -3.74 -3.46 5.44
C ALA A 134 -4.61 -3.80 4.22
N GLU A 135 -5.91 -3.78 4.45
CA GLU A 135 -6.95 -3.74 3.43
C GLU A 135 -7.74 -2.44 3.63
N ILE A 136 -7.96 -1.70 2.56
CA ILE A 136 -8.78 -0.49 2.57
C ILE A 136 -9.87 -0.64 1.53
N ARG A 137 -11.12 -0.59 1.97
CA ARG A 137 -12.30 -0.66 1.10
C ARG A 137 -12.99 0.70 1.06
N LEU A 138 -13.29 1.14 -0.16
CA LEU A 138 -14.14 2.28 -0.45
C LEU A 138 -15.39 1.77 -1.16
N ALA A 139 -16.58 2.08 -0.65
CA ALA A 139 -17.83 1.64 -1.28
C ALA A 139 -18.89 2.74 -1.25
N LEU A 140 -19.55 2.98 -2.38
CA LEU A 140 -20.70 3.88 -2.43
C LEU A 140 -21.81 3.37 -1.50
N LEU A 141 -22.52 4.31 -0.87
CA LEU A 141 -23.77 3.99 -0.19
C LEU A 141 -24.85 3.71 -1.24
N LYS A 142 -25.53 2.55 -1.11
CA LYS A 142 -26.55 2.08 -2.07
C LYS A 142 -27.63 3.13 -2.37
N ASP A 143 -28.01 3.91 -1.36
CA ASP A 143 -29.11 4.88 -1.45
C ASP A 143 -28.61 6.33 -1.47
N ASP A 144 -27.29 6.57 -1.47
CA ASP A 144 -26.71 7.92 -1.46
C ASP A 144 -25.37 7.96 -2.22
N SER A 145 -25.44 8.30 -3.51
CA SER A 145 -24.26 8.43 -4.36
C SER A 145 -23.36 9.63 -4.03
N SER A 146 -23.77 10.50 -3.10
CA SER A 146 -22.96 11.61 -2.61
C SER A 146 -22.06 11.21 -1.44
N ARG A 147 -22.19 9.98 -0.95
CA ARG A 147 -21.44 9.48 0.20
C ARG A 147 -20.85 8.09 -0.07
N TYR A 148 -19.80 7.76 0.67
CA TYR A 148 -19.17 6.45 0.63
C TYR A 148 -18.72 6.01 2.02
N ILE A 149 -18.60 4.69 2.19
CA ILE A 149 -18.01 4.07 3.38
C ILE A 149 -16.54 3.79 3.08
N GLN A 150 -15.67 4.20 4.00
CA GLN A 150 -14.26 3.81 4.01
C GLN A 150 -14.03 2.87 5.18
N THR A 151 -13.68 1.63 4.90
CA THR A 151 -13.32 0.65 5.93
C THR A 151 -11.86 0.28 5.79
N THR A 152 -11.11 0.35 6.89
CA THR A 152 -9.70 -0.04 6.96
C THR A 152 -9.55 -1.20 7.92
N TRP A 153 -8.98 -2.30 7.45
CA TRP A 153 -8.48 -3.38 8.28
C TRP A 153 -6.96 -3.29 8.31
N GLN A 154 -6.37 -3.15 9.49
CA GLN A 154 -4.93 -3.26 9.68
C GLN A 154 -4.59 -4.60 10.28
N PHE A 155 -3.51 -5.23 9.81
CA PHE A 155 -3.06 -6.54 10.25
C PHE A 155 -1.69 -6.40 10.95
N PRO A 156 -1.66 -6.08 12.27
CA PRO A 156 -0.43 -6.03 13.02
C PRO A 156 0.24 -7.41 13.06
N LYS A 157 1.58 -7.44 13.11
CA LYS A 157 2.36 -8.68 13.11
C LYS A 157 2.01 -9.59 14.31
N GLY A 158 1.05 -10.48 14.13
CA GLY A 158 0.63 -11.47 15.14
C GLY A 158 -0.64 -11.13 15.92
N GLU A 159 -1.36 -10.06 15.56
CA GLU A 159 -2.60 -9.66 16.23
C GLU A 159 -3.81 -9.77 15.29
N LYS A 160 -5.02 -9.80 15.87
CA LYS A 160 -6.27 -9.75 15.10
C LYS A 160 -6.36 -8.41 14.35
N ALA A 161 -7.01 -8.44 13.18
CA ALA A 161 -7.18 -7.23 12.39
C ALA A 161 -7.95 -6.15 13.18
N VAL A 162 -7.42 -4.93 13.19
CA VAL A 162 -8.13 -3.76 13.75
C VAL A 162 -8.93 -3.13 12.62
N MET A 163 -10.26 -3.08 12.80
CA MET A 163 -11.18 -2.49 11.83
C MET A 163 -11.58 -1.09 12.25
N ILE A 164 -11.49 -0.13 11.34
CA ILE A 164 -12.01 1.23 11.48
C ILE A 164 -12.89 1.51 10.27
N SER A 165 -14.08 2.06 10.49
CA SER A 165 -15.01 2.41 9.41
C SER A 165 -15.56 3.81 9.58
N ASP A 166 -15.46 4.60 8.52
CA ASP A 166 -15.94 5.98 8.46
C ASP A 166 -16.93 6.12 7.30
N THR A 167 -17.87 7.06 7.43
CA THR A 167 -18.71 7.49 6.30
C THR A 167 -18.33 8.89 5.89
N LEU A 168 -18.00 9.05 4.61
CA LEU A 168 -17.42 10.27 4.05
C LEU A 168 -18.31 10.81 2.92
N THR A 169 -18.21 12.11 2.66
CA THR A 169 -18.90 12.77 1.54
C THR A 169 -17.97 12.86 0.34
N MET A 170 -18.52 12.70 -0.86
CA MET A 170 -17.80 12.94 -2.10
C MET A 170 -17.43 14.42 -2.20
N GLN A 171 -16.13 14.69 -2.38
CA GLN A 171 -15.60 16.00 -2.75
C GLN A 171 -15.45 16.13 -4.26
#